data_AF-A0AA37VGW8-F1
#
_entry.id   AF-A0AA37VGW8-F1
#
_cell.length_a   1.000
_cell.length_b   1.000
_cell.length_c   1.000
_cell.angle_alpha   90.00
_cell.angle_beta   90.00
_cell.angle_gamma   90.00
#
_symmetry.space_group_name_H-M   'P 1'
#
loop_
_entity.id
_entity.type
_entity.pdbx_description
1 polymer ?
#
loop_
_entity_poly.entity_id
_entity_poly.type
_entity_poly.pdbx_seq_one_letter_code
_entity_poly.pdbx_strand_id
1 'polypeptide(L)'
;MSLVRTGTMALLAGSLVAIAIATYPGLRRADAAPEASRVAGSLKPVADFGGIKDKNERAVALFEEAGKVLQSPRCMNCHPAGDRPTQTDRMIPHQPLVVRGEAGMGAPGGLACTTCHHEANFDAARVPGNPKWQLAPIEMAWQGRSLGQICSQIKDPKLNGGKTMAQLVHHMAEDELVGWGWTPGAGRTPAPGSQKQFGELIKAWADAGAACPKG
;
A
#
# COMPACT_ATOMS: atom_id res chain seq x y z
N MET A 1 -39.45 4.55 -77.30
CA MET A 1 -38.29 3.73 -77.74
C MET A 1 -37.37 3.67 -76.53
N SER A 2 -37.17 2.59 -75.77
CA SER A 2 -37.16 1.15 -76.04
C SER A 2 -37.66 0.42 -74.77
N LEU A 3 -38.77 -0.32 -74.87
CA LEU A 3 -38.86 -1.78 -74.73
C LEU A 3 -38.66 -2.36 -73.32
N VAL A 4 -39.81 -2.58 -72.68
CA VAL A 4 -40.09 -3.55 -71.62
C VAL A 4 -39.79 -4.98 -72.11
N ARG A 5 -39.20 -5.84 -71.28
CA ARG A 5 -39.38 -7.30 -71.37
C ARG A 5 -39.35 -7.98 -70.00
N THR A 6 -40.54 -8.44 -69.64
CA THR A 6 -40.96 -9.59 -68.81
C THR A 6 -39.94 -10.68 -68.50
N GLY A 7 -40.06 -11.27 -67.30
CA GLY A 7 -39.55 -12.60 -66.99
C GLY A 7 -39.75 -13.05 -65.54
N THR A 8 -40.96 -13.46 -65.17
CA THR A 8 -41.22 -14.32 -64.01
C THR A 8 -40.89 -15.78 -64.33
N MET A 9 -40.04 -16.44 -63.55
CA MET A 9 -40.16 -17.89 -63.31
C MET A 9 -39.47 -18.29 -61.99
N ALA A 10 -40.17 -19.12 -61.24
CA ALA A 10 -39.90 -19.55 -59.88
C ALA A 10 -39.07 -20.85 -59.82
N LEU A 11 -38.44 -21.12 -58.66
CA LEU A 11 -38.55 -22.34 -57.84
C LEU A 11 -37.25 -22.69 -57.08
N LEU A 12 -37.37 -22.61 -55.74
CA LEU A 12 -36.96 -23.57 -54.70
C LEU A 12 -35.57 -24.24 -54.73
N ALA A 13 -34.76 -23.91 -53.72
CA ALA A 13 -34.09 -24.82 -52.77
C ALA A 13 -33.33 -23.93 -51.77
N GLY A 14 -33.60 -23.88 -50.47
CA GLY A 14 -33.67 -25.01 -49.55
C GLY A 14 -32.37 -25.07 -48.76
N SER A 15 -32.23 -24.25 -47.71
CA SER A 15 -31.22 -24.40 -46.65
C SER A 15 -31.66 -23.63 -45.41
N LEU A 16 -32.50 -24.28 -44.59
CA LEU A 16 -32.73 -23.92 -43.20
C LEU A 16 -31.43 -24.15 -42.42
N VAL A 17 -30.67 -23.10 -42.13
CA VAL A 17 -29.64 -23.19 -41.09
C VAL A 17 -30.37 -23.03 -39.75
N ALA A 18 -30.77 -24.17 -39.18
CA ALA A 18 -31.19 -24.27 -37.81
C ALA A 18 -29.96 -24.01 -36.91
N ILE A 19 -29.82 -22.78 -36.41
CA ILE A 19 -28.86 -22.50 -35.33
C ILE A 19 -29.47 -23.07 -34.06
N ALA A 20 -29.04 -24.27 -33.71
CA ALA A 20 -29.35 -24.89 -32.43
C ALA A 20 -28.81 -24.00 -31.30
N ILE A 21 -29.72 -23.40 -30.54
CA ILE A 21 -29.40 -22.77 -29.26
C ILE A 21 -29.08 -23.92 -28.29
N ALA A 22 -27.82 -24.32 -28.25
CA ALA A 22 -27.32 -25.25 -27.25
C ALA A 22 -27.40 -24.56 -25.88
N THR A 23 -28.42 -24.93 -25.11
CA THR A 23 -28.52 -24.63 -23.69
C THR A 23 -27.37 -25.34 -22.96
N TYR A 24 -26.25 -24.64 -22.77
CA TYR A 24 -25.20 -25.06 -21.85
C TYR A 24 -25.55 -24.59 -20.43
N PRO A 25 -25.88 -25.49 -19.49
CA PRO A 25 -25.96 -25.12 -18.08
C PRO A 25 -24.53 -25.07 -17.56
N GLY A 26 -23.87 -23.91 -17.62
CA GLY A 26 -22.47 -23.87 -17.16
C GLY A 26 -21.76 -22.53 -17.07
N LEU A 27 -22.23 -21.44 -17.67
CA LEU A 27 -21.58 -20.14 -17.51
C LEU A 27 -22.38 -19.22 -16.60
N ARG A 28 -22.32 -19.50 -15.29
CA ARG A 28 -22.31 -18.42 -14.31
C ARG A 28 -20.95 -17.74 -14.43
N ARG A 29 -20.90 -16.60 -15.10
CA ARG A 29 -19.79 -15.65 -14.94
C ARG A 29 -19.93 -15.10 -13.52
N ALA A 30 -19.33 -15.82 -12.57
CA ALA A 30 -19.01 -15.22 -11.29
C ALA A 30 -17.95 -14.17 -11.60
N ASP A 31 -18.34 -12.90 -11.61
CA ASP A 31 -17.39 -11.80 -11.48
C ASP A 31 -16.80 -11.86 -10.06
N ALA A 32 -15.97 -12.87 -9.82
CA ALA A 32 -15.00 -12.84 -8.76
C ALA A 32 -13.88 -11.92 -9.27
N ALA A 33 -14.00 -10.64 -8.92
CA ALA A 33 -12.83 -9.78 -8.84
C ALA A 33 -11.72 -10.55 -8.09
N PRO A 34 -10.46 -10.49 -8.55
CA PRO A 34 -9.39 -11.24 -7.92
C PRO A 34 -9.35 -10.93 -6.42
N GLU A 35 -9.06 -11.94 -5.61
CA GLU A 35 -8.99 -11.95 -4.14
C GLU A 35 -8.08 -10.88 -3.51
N ALA A 36 -7.48 -10.00 -4.31
CA ALA A 36 -6.67 -8.86 -3.90
C ALA A 36 -7.39 -7.87 -2.97
N SER A 37 -8.72 -7.83 -2.97
CA SER A 37 -9.49 -6.96 -2.04
C SER A 37 -9.58 -7.50 -0.61
N ARG A 38 -9.10 -8.72 -0.31
CA ARG A 38 -9.12 -9.30 1.05
C ARG A 38 -7.79 -9.12 1.83
N VAL A 39 -6.78 -8.45 1.27
CA VAL A 39 -5.40 -8.48 1.79
C VAL A 39 -4.89 -7.10 2.27
N ALA A 40 -5.74 -6.29 2.88
CA ALA A 40 -5.27 -5.48 4.01
C ALA A 40 -5.48 -6.35 5.26
N GLY A 41 -4.54 -7.25 5.54
CA GLY A 41 -4.68 -8.21 6.64
C GLY A 41 -5.04 -7.50 7.95
N SER A 42 -6.03 -8.02 8.67
CA SER A 42 -6.40 -7.47 9.98
C SER A 42 -5.24 -7.61 10.95
N LEU A 43 -4.88 -6.52 11.61
CA LEU A 43 -3.96 -6.57 12.76
C LEU A 43 -4.67 -7.24 13.94
N LYS A 44 -3.97 -8.12 14.64
CA LYS A 44 -4.44 -8.67 15.92
C LYS A 44 -4.54 -7.54 16.95
N PRO A 45 -5.62 -7.47 17.75
CA PRO A 45 -5.70 -6.52 18.84
C PRO A 45 -4.66 -6.83 19.93
N VAL A 46 -4.25 -5.81 20.68
CA VAL A 46 -3.26 -5.94 21.79
C VAL A 46 -3.68 -7.02 22.82
N ALA A 47 -4.99 -7.22 23.01
CA ALA A 47 -5.53 -8.22 23.93
C ALA A 47 -5.08 -9.65 23.61
N ASP A 48 -4.87 -9.98 22.34
CA ASP A 48 -4.43 -11.31 21.89
C ASP A 48 -3.02 -11.67 22.41
N PHE A 49 -2.23 -10.65 22.78
CA PHE A 49 -0.88 -10.81 23.32
C PHE A 49 -0.85 -10.78 24.85
N GLY A 50 -2.00 -10.69 25.52
CA GLY A 50 -2.09 -10.61 26.98
C GLY A 50 -1.69 -11.91 27.71
N GLY A 51 -1.73 -13.05 27.03
CA GLY A 51 -1.34 -14.35 27.59
C GLY A 51 0.17 -14.60 27.66
N ILE A 52 1.00 -13.77 27.00
CA ILE A 52 2.45 -13.92 26.97
C ILE A 52 3.03 -13.33 28.27
N LYS A 53 3.57 -14.19 29.14
CA LYS A 53 4.02 -13.81 30.49
C LYS A 53 5.38 -13.13 30.49
N ASP A 54 6.31 -13.58 29.66
CA ASP A 54 7.61 -12.95 29.55
C ASP A 54 7.47 -11.61 28.81
N LYS A 55 8.02 -10.54 29.42
CA LYS A 55 7.87 -9.18 28.90
C LYS A 55 8.59 -8.98 27.56
N ASN A 56 9.77 -9.58 27.39
CA ASN A 56 10.54 -9.47 26.16
C ASN A 56 9.87 -10.24 25.03
N GLU A 57 9.42 -11.47 25.29
CA GLU A 57 8.66 -12.26 24.31
C GLU A 57 7.37 -11.54 23.91
N ARG A 58 6.67 -10.92 24.86
CA ARG A 58 5.46 -10.14 24.57
C ARG A 58 5.77 -8.91 23.73
N ALA A 59 6.82 -8.16 24.07
CA ALA A 59 7.26 -7.01 23.28
C ALA A 59 7.61 -7.44 21.85
N VAL A 60 8.38 -8.51 21.68
CA VAL A 60 8.72 -9.05 20.36
C VAL A 60 7.47 -9.39 19.56
N ALA A 61 6.52 -10.13 20.14
CA ALA A 61 5.29 -10.52 19.45
C ALA A 61 4.42 -9.31 19.04
N LEU A 62 4.34 -8.29 19.90
CA LEU A 62 3.65 -7.02 19.58
C LEU A 62 4.33 -6.29 18.43
N PHE A 63 5.67 -6.26 18.42
CA PHE A 63 6.43 -5.61 17.36
C PHE A 63 6.36 -6.40 16.03
N GLU A 64 6.31 -7.73 16.08
CA GLU A 64 6.09 -8.58 14.91
C GLU A 64 4.75 -8.30 14.25
N GLU A 65 3.70 -8.11 15.04
CA GLU A 65 2.38 -7.73 14.54
C GLU A 65 2.40 -6.32 13.92
N ALA A 66 3.00 -5.34 14.60
CA ALA A 66 3.22 -3.99 14.07
C ALA A 66 4.10 -4.00 12.81
N GLY A 67 5.02 -4.96 12.72
CA GLY A 67 5.92 -5.17 11.59
C GLY A 67 5.21 -5.50 10.28
N LYS A 68 3.97 -5.99 10.33
CA LYS A 68 3.11 -6.14 9.14
C LYS A 68 2.80 -4.80 8.48
N VAL A 69 2.65 -3.73 9.27
CA VAL A 69 2.49 -2.37 8.79
C VAL A 69 3.84 -1.84 8.30
N LEU A 70 4.86 -1.85 9.16
CA LEU A 70 6.18 -1.27 8.87
C LEU A 70 6.79 -1.84 7.58
N GLN A 71 6.63 -3.14 7.33
CA GLN A 71 7.16 -3.82 6.14
C GLN A 71 6.18 -3.86 4.96
N SER A 72 4.99 -3.28 5.09
CA SER A 72 4.06 -3.19 3.98
C SER A 72 4.62 -2.29 2.87
N PRO A 73 4.24 -2.51 1.61
CA PRO A 73 4.59 -1.60 0.51
C PRO A 73 4.17 -0.16 0.77
N ARG A 74 3.12 0.11 1.56
CA ARG A 74 2.71 1.49 1.88
C ARG A 74 3.79 2.25 2.65
N CYS A 75 4.37 1.62 3.67
CA CYS A 75 5.45 2.20 4.47
C CYS A 75 6.78 2.15 3.72
N MET A 76 7.09 1.01 3.09
CA MET A 76 8.37 0.81 2.40
C MET A 76 8.57 1.73 1.20
N ASN A 77 7.49 2.14 0.51
CA ASN A 77 7.59 3.13 -0.58
C ASN A 77 8.05 4.52 -0.07
N CYS A 78 7.76 4.86 1.19
CA CYS A 78 8.14 6.13 1.84
C CYS A 78 9.48 6.04 2.60
N HIS A 79 9.93 4.82 2.90
CA HIS A 79 11.21 4.50 3.55
C HIS A 79 12.19 3.77 2.61
N PRO A 80 12.48 4.29 1.40
CA PRO A 80 13.29 3.57 0.42
C PRO A 80 14.77 3.51 0.83
N ALA A 81 15.46 2.45 0.40
CA ALA A 81 16.88 2.24 0.70
C ALA A 81 17.81 3.22 -0.02
N GLY A 82 17.39 3.73 -1.17
CA GLY A 82 18.12 4.72 -1.95
C GLY A 82 17.39 6.05 -2.06
N ASP A 83 17.88 6.91 -2.96
CA ASP A 83 17.30 8.23 -3.18
C ASP A 83 16.06 8.22 -4.05
N ARG A 84 15.91 7.23 -4.93
CA ARG A 84 14.70 7.11 -5.75
C ARG A 84 13.62 6.39 -4.94
N PRO A 85 12.45 7.03 -4.70
CA PRO A 85 11.35 6.34 -4.05
C PRO A 85 10.79 5.23 -4.93
N THR A 86 9.97 4.39 -4.30
CA THR A 86 9.23 3.32 -4.97
C THR A 86 7.74 3.60 -4.92
N GLN A 87 6.97 2.95 -5.77
CA GLN A 87 5.52 3.09 -5.87
C GLN A 87 4.84 1.74 -6.09
N THR A 88 3.52 1.70 -5.90
CA THR A 88 2.66 0.50 -6.02
C THR A 88 2.98 -0.60 -5.00
N ASP A 89 2.21 -1.68 -4.99
CA ASP A 89 2.46 -2.84 -4.11
C ASP A 89 3.69 -3.65 -4.53
N ARG A 90 4.11 -3.53 -5.79
CA ARG A 90 5.32 -4.17 -6.31
C ARG A 90 6.60 -3.41 -5.98
N MET A 91 6.50 -2.26 -5.29
CA MET A 91 7.63 -1.36 -4.97
C MET A 91 8.54 -1.10 -6.18
N ILE A 92 7.93 -0.84 -7.34
CA ILE A 92 8.70 -0.45 -8.54
C ILE A 92 9.25 0.96 -8.34
N PRO A 93 10.39 1.32 -8.95
CA PRO A 93 10.91 2.68 -8.87
C PRO A 93 9.88 3.72 -9.33
N HIS A 94 9.80 4.85 -8.62
CA HIS A 94 8.84 5.92 -8.89
C HIS A 94 8.98 6.45 -10.32
N GLN A 95 7.86 6.69 -11.01
CA GLN A 95 7.81 7.24 -12.37
C GLN A 95 6.88 8.47 -12.40
N PRO A 96 7.34 9.63 -12.89
CA PRO A 96 8.65 9.90 -13.49
C PRO A 96 9.80 9.83 -12.48
N LEU A 97 11.04 9.85 -12.97
CA LEU A 97 12.23 9.87 -12.12
C LEU A 97 12.21 11.12 -11.23
N VAL A 98 12.17 10.87 -9.92
CA VAL A 98 12.42 11.86 -8.86
C VAL A 98 13.39 11.22 -7.87
N VAL A 99 14.14 12.06 -7.15
CA VAL A 99 15.09 11.63 -6.12
C VAL A 99 14.89 12.46 -4.86
N ARG A 100 15.19 11.88 -3.71
CA ARG A 100 14.92 12.40 -2.36
C ARG A 100 15.31 13.86 -2.14
N GLY A 101 16.54 14.23 -2.48
CA GLY A 101 17.14 15.51 -2.05
C GLY A 101 17.30 15.60 -0.53
N GLU A 102 17.92 16.67 -0.02
CA GLU A 102 18.21 16.80 1.41
C GLU A 102 16.95 16.87 2.27
N ALA A 103 15.91 17.55 1.77
CA ALA A 103 14.63 17.72 2.48
C ALA A 103 13.63 16.58 2.24
N GLY A 104 13.98 15.54 1.47
CA GLY A 104 13.04 14.47 1.13
C GLY A 104 11.94 14.87 0.15
N MET A 105 12.08 16.03 -0.53
CA MET A 105 11.07 16.64 -1.40
C MET A 105 11.54 16.88 -2.85
N GLY A 106 12.64 16.26 -3.26
CA GLY A 106 13.27 16.50 -4.56
C GLY A 106 14.69 17.06 -4.41
N ALA A 107 15.62 16.63 -5.28
CA ALA A 107 16.96 17.21 -5.31
C ALA A 107 16.96 18.63 -5.92
N PRO A 108 17.86 19.53 -5.47
CA PRO A 108 18.06 20.83 -6.10
C PRO A 108 18.31 20.71 -7.61
N GLY A 109 17.62 21.55 -8.40
CA GLY A 109 17.69 21.51 -9.87
C GLY A 109 16.98 20.31 -10.53
N GLY A 110 16.37 19.41 -9.75
CA GLY A 110 15.54 18.31 -10.21
C GLY A 110 14.04 18.59 -10.12
N LEU A 111 13.23 17.57 -10.35
CA LEU A 111 11.77 17.65 -10.21
C LEU A 111 11.36 17.57 -8.73
N ALA A 112 10.80 18.65 -8.20
CA ALA A 112 10.26 18.69 -6.85
C ALA A 112 8.98 17.86 -6.72
N CYS A 113 8.80 17.16 -5.61
CA CYS A 113 7.62 16.33 -5.35
C CYS A 113 6.30 17.12 -5.47
N THR A 114 6.32 18.37 -4.99
CA THR A 114 5.17 19.30 -4.99
C THR A 114 4.71 19.74 -6.38
N THR A 115 5.47 19.42 -7.42
CA THR A 115 5.02 19.62 -8.82
C THR A 115 3.79 18.76 -9.14
N CYS A 116 3.66 17.59 -8.50
CA CYS A 116 2.55 16.67 -8.72
C CYS A 116 1.77 16.38 -7.42
N HIS A 117 2.47 16.22 -6.30
CA HIS A 117 1.89 15.86 -5.02
C HIS A 117 1.47 17.12 -4.26
N HIS A 118 0.17 17.35 -4.14
CA HIS A 118 -0.40 18.51 -3.46
C HIS A 118 -0.90 18.15 -2.07
N GLU A 119 -1.68 19.06 -1.46
CA GLU A 119 -2.20 18.94 -0.09
C GLU A 119 -3.16 17.76 0.11
N ALA A 120 -3.75 17.22 -0.96
CA ALA A 120 -4.69 16.10 -0.91
C ALA A 120 -4.49 15.15 -2.09
N ASN A 121 -5.01 13.92 -1.95
CA ASN A 121 -5.08 12.96 -3.04
C ASN A 121 -5.85 13.56 -4.23
N PHE A 122 -5.29 13.42 -5.43
CA PHE A 122 -5.94 13.77 -6.69
C PHE A 122 -6.29 12.49 -7.45
N ASP A 123 -7.50 11.98 -7.18
CA ASP A 123 -7.94 10.66 -7.66
C ASP A 123 -8.03 10.56 -9.19
N ALA A 124 -8.40 11.65 -9.88
CA ALA A 124 -8.57 11.67 -11.34
C ALA A 124 -7.27 11.31 -12.08
N ALA A 125 -6.12 11.80 -11.61
CA ALA A 125 -4.81 11.42 -12.14
C ALA A 125 -4.11 10.35 -11.29
N ARG A 126 -4.78 9.82 -10.26
CA ARG A 126 -4.21 8.88 -9.27
C ARG A 126 -2.89 9.39 -8.71
N VAL A 127 -2.82 10.65 -8.30
CA VAL A 127 -1.63 11.22 -7.64
C VAL A 127 -1.91 11.32 -6.14
N PRO A 128 -1.08 10.75 -5.27
CA PRO A 128 -1.27 10.87 -3.83
C PRO A 128 -0.88 12.27 -3.34
N GLY A 129 -1.45 12.72 -2.22
CA GLY A 129 -1.12 14.02 -1.66
C GLY A 129 -1.43 14.12 -0.17
N ASN A 130 -0.64 14.97 0.50
CA ASN A 130 -0.76 15.36 1.90
C ASN A 130 0.01 16.70 2.08
N PRO A 131 -0.38 17.62 2.97
CA PRO A 131 0.33 18.89 3.16
C PRO A 131 1.80 18.73 3.58
N LYS A 132 2.17 17.57 4.14
CA LYS A 132 3.53 17.22 4.58
C LYS A 132 4.21 16.23 3.64
N TRP A 133 3.77 16.08 2.40
CA TRP A 133 4.25 15.04 1.48
C TRP A 133 5.77 15.09 1.26
N GLN A 134 6.48 14.13 1.86
CA GLN A 134 7.93 13.99 1.76
C GLN A 134 8.35 12.55 2.07
N LEU A 135 9.55 12.16 1.66
CA LEU A 135 10.14 10.89 2.07
C LEU A 135 10.69 10.96 3.49
N ALA A 136 10.67 9.83 4.20
CA ALA A 136 11.38 9.72 5.47
C ALA A 136 12.89 9.92 5.25
N PRO A 137 13.65 10.55 6.15
CA PRO A 137 15.11 10.72 6.02
C PRO A 137 15.85 9.42 5.68
N ILE A 138 17.02 9.53 5.02
CA ILE A 138 17.78 8.34 4.57
C ILE A 138 18.22 7.46 5.74
N GLU A 139 18.44 8.05 6.91
CA GLU A 139 18.73 7.36 8.17
C GLU A 139 17.59 6.46 8.63
N MET A 140 16.37 6.66 8.11
CA MET A 140 15.17 5.85 8.34
C MET A 140 14.84 4.93 7.16
N ALA A 141 15.78 4.68 6.24
CA ALA A 141 15.60 3.69 5.20
C ALA A 141 15.33 2.30 5.80
N TRP A 142 14.20 1.69 5.43
CA TRP A 142 13.78 0.37 5.94
C TRP A 142 13.77 -0.71 4.86
N GLN A 143 13.68 -0.35 3.58
CA GLN A 143 13.70 -1.34 2.50
C GLN A 143 14.94 -2.23 2.57
N GLY A 144 14.72 -3.55 2.46
CA GLY A 144 15.78 -4.56 2.54
C GLY A 144 16.31 -4.84 3.95
N ARG A 145 15.85 -4.12 4.98
CA ARG A 145 16.14 -4.45 6.38
C ARG A 145 15.21 -5.53 6.89
N SER A 146 15.72 -6.36 7.78
CA SER A 146 14.91 -7.27 8.59
C SER A 146 14.12 -6.49 9.66
N LEU A 147 13.10 -7.12 10.23
CA LEU A 147 12.26 -6.46 11.23
C LEU A 147 13.02 -6.13 12.52
N GLY A 148 13.99 -6.94 12.95
CA GLY A 148 14.82 -6.64 14.12
C GLY A 148 15.77 -5.47 13.89
N GLN A 149 16.28 -5.32 12.65
CA GLN A 149 17.03 -4.14 12.24
C GLN A 149 16.18 -2.87 12.26
N ILE A 150 14.96 -2.92 11.72
CA ILE A 150 14.00 -1.80 11.78
C ILE A 150 13.70 -1.47 13.24
N CYS A 151 13.44 -2.47 14.09
CA CYS A 151 13.20 -2.27 15.52
C CYS A 151 14.34 -1.53 16.21
N SER A 152 15.58 -1.97 15.96
CA SER A 152 16.77 -1.37 16.55
C SER A 152 16.96 0.08 16.07
N GLN A 153 16.71 0.32 14.78
CA GLN A 153 16.82 1.62 14.13
C GLN A 153 15.81 2.64 14.67
N ILE A 154 14.52 2.28 14.80
CA ILE A 154 13.49 3.21 15.30
C ILE A 154 13.69 3.57 16.79
N LYS A 155 14.39 2.72 17.54
CA LYS A 155 14.73 2.96 18.95
C LYS A 155 15.93 3.88 19.13
N ASP A 156 16.82 3.96 18.16
CA ASP A 156 18.03 4.77 18.24
C ASP A 156 17.71 6.25 17.90
N PRO A 157 17.85 7.19 18.86
CA PRO A 157 17.61 8.61 18.60
C PRO A 157 18.44 9.18 17.46
N LYS A 158 19.60 8.60 17.17
CA LYS A 158 20.48 9.04 16.07
C LYS A 158 19.92 8.65 14.70
N LEU A 159 19.04 7.66 14.64
CA LEU A 159 18.49 7.09 13.41
C LEU A 159 16.98 7.32 13.27
N ASN A 160 16.30 7.77 14.32
CA ASN A 160 14.85 8.03 14.33
C ASN A 160 14.49 9.55 14.30
N GLY A 161 15.49 10.41 14.05
CA GLY A 161 15.33 11.86 14.02
C GLY A 161 15.17 12.46 15.43
N GLY A 162 15.90 11.94 16.42
CA GLY A 162 15.96 12.47 17.79
C GLY A 162 14.72 12.21 18.64
N LYS A 163 13.81 11.33 18.21
CA LYS A 163 12.57 11.04 18.94
C LYS A 163 12.85 10.20 20.17
N THR A 164 12.30 10.64 21.30
CA THR A 164 12.09 9.80 22.48
C THR A 164 11.08 8.68 22.17
N MET A 165 11.02 7.65 23.02
CA MET A 165 10.04 6.57 22.86
C MET A 165 8.59 7.11 22.87
N ALA A 166 8.27 8.08 23.73
CA ALA A 166 6.94 8.69 23.75
C ALA A 166 6.60 9.42 22.44
N GLN A 167 7.56 10.18 21.90
CA GLN A 167 7.40 10.85 20.60
C GLN A 167 7.32 9.86 19.44
N LEU A 168 8.03 8.74 19.51
CA LEU A 168 7.94 7.66 18.52
C LEU A 168 6.54 7.03 18.51
N VAL A 169 6.00 6.71 19.70
CA VAL A 169 4.64 6.19 19.85
C VAL A 169 3.62 7.17 19.27
N HIS A 170 3.71 8.45 19.63
CA HIS A 170 2.83 9.49 19.09
C HIS A 170 2.96 9.62 17.57
N HIS A 171 4.19 9.66 17.04
CA HIS A 171 4.42 9.74 15.61
C HIS A 171 3.79 8.55 14.86
N MET A 172 3.93 7.33 15.37
CA MET A 172 3.32 6.15 14.74
C MET A 172 1.79 6.12 14.86
N ALA A 173 1.24 6.62 15.96
CA ALA A 173 -0.18 6.55 16.27
C ALA A 173 -1.01 7.72 15.69
N GLU A 174 -0.40 8.89 15.51
CA GLU A 174 -1.13 10.15 15.32
C GLU A 174 -0.54 11.07 14.25
N ASP A 175 0.67 10.81 13.75
CA ASP A 175 1.24 11.64 12.68
C ASP A 175 0.38 11.55 11.43
N GLU A 176 0.03 12.71 10.89
CA GLU A 176 -0.87 12.85 9.76
C GLU A 176 -0.33 12.22 8.47
N LEU A 177 0.97 12.38 8.19
CA LEU A 177 1.58 11.80 6.99
C LEU A 177 1.72 10.28 7.13
N VAL A 178 1.98 9.80 8.35
CA VAL A 178 1.93 8.36 8.64
C VAL A 178 0.50 7.84 8.44
N GLY A 179 -0.50 8.58 8.95
CA GLY A 179 -1.93 8.27 8.85
C GLY A 179 -2.44 8.19 7.42
N TRP A 180 -1.86 8.93 6.48
CA TRP A 180 -2.15 8.84 5.05
C TRP A 180 -2.04 7.38 4.53
N GLY A 181 -1.19 6.54 5.13
CA GLY A 181 -1.03 5.13 4.77
C GLY A 181 -2.32 4.30 4.80
N TRP A 182 -3.34 4.73 5.56
CA TRP A 182 -4.65 4.07 5.61
C TRP A 182 -5.73 4.74 4.75
N THR A 183 -5.46 5.94 4.22
CA THR A 183 -6.33 6.66 3.27
C THR A 183 -5.56 7.09 2.00
N PRO A 184 -4.99 6.14 1.23
CA PRO A 184 -3.99 6.46 0.21
C PRO A 184 -4.56 6.99 -1.13
N GLY A 185 -5.87 7.24 -1.21
CA GLY A 185 -6.54 7.63 -2.45
C GLY A 185 -6.78 6.48 -3.41
N ALA A 186 -7.31 6.79 -4.59
CA ALA A 186 -7.84 5.79 -5.52
C ALA A 186 -6.78 4.79 -6.04
N GLY A 187 -7.15 3.50 -6.03
CA GLY A 187 -6.35 2.43 -6.64
C GLY A 187 -5.10 2.00 -5.87
N ARG A 188 -4.97 2.42 -4.60
CA ARG A 188 -3.88 1.99 -3.71
C ARG A 188 -4.40 1.13 -2.57
N THR A 189 -3.68 0.06 -2.28
CA THR A 189 -3.94 -0.81 -1.13
C THR A 189 -3.60 -0.07 0.17
N PRO A 190 -4.53 0.09 1.14
CA PRO A 190 -4.22 0.66 2.45
C PRO A 190 -3.19 -0.18 3.22
N ALA A 191 -2.53 0.44 4.21
CA ALA A 191 -1.74 -0.31 5.18
C ALA A 191 -2.64 -1.29 5.97
N PRO A 192 -2.08 -2.42 6.48
CA PRO A 192 -2.83 -3.37 7.31
C PRO A 192 -3.51 -2.71 8.52
N GLY A 193 -4.74 -3.14 8.83
CA GLY A 193 -5.51 -2.65 9.97
C GLY A 193 -5.87 -1.15 9.89
N SER A 194 -5.66 -0.43 10.99
CA SER A 194 -5.87 1.02 11.13
C SER A 194 -4.70 1.66 11.87
N GLN A 195 -4.51 2.98 11.70
CA GLN A 195 -3.46 3.70 12.44
C GLN A 195 -3.64 3.57 13.95
N LYS A 196 -4.89 3.58 14.44
CA LYS A 196 -5.20 3.38 15.86
C LYS A 196 -4.69 2.03 16.38
N GLN A 197 -5.00 0.94 15.66
CA GLN A 197 -4.52 -0.41 16.03
C GLN A 197 -2.99 -0.49 15.98
N PHE A 198 -2.37 0.11 14.96
CA PHE A 198 -0.92 0.18 14.84
C PHE A 198 -0.29 0.94 16.02
N GLY A 199 -0.83 2.12 16.36
CA GLY A 199 -0.42 2.90 17.52
C GLY A 199 -0.59 2.16 18.85
N GLU A 200 -1.68 1.43 19.03
CA GLU A 200 -1.91 0.58 20.20
C GLU A 200 -0.86 -0.54 20.32
N LEU A 201 -0.50 -1.19 19.21
CA LEU A 201 0.55 -2.21 19.19
C LEU A 201 1.92 -1.61 19.53
N ILE A 202 2.28 -0.48 18.93
CA ILE A 202 3.56 0.22 19.19
C ILE A 202 3.62 0.70 20.63
N LYS A 203 2.53 1.25 21.17
CA LYS A 203 2.45 1.63 22.58
C LYS A 203 2.64 0.43 23.50
N ALA A 204 1.93 -0.67 23.25
CA ALA A 204 2.03 -1.87 24.07
C ALA A 204 3.44 -2.50 24.00
N TRP A 205 4.08 -2.46 22.83
CA TRP A 205 5.47 -2.87 22.66
C TRP A 205 6.42 -2.03 23.49
N ALA A 206 6.26 -0.70 23.45
CA ALA A 206 7.06 0.22 24.27
C ALA A 206 6.86 -0.03 25.77
N ASP A 207 5.61 -0.17 26.22
CA ASP A 207 5.25 -0.45 27.61
C ASP A 207 5.80 -1.82 28.10
N ALA A 208 5.96 -2.79 27.20
CA ALA A 208 6.54 -4.09 27.48
C ALA A 208 8.08 -4.11 27.49
N GLY A 209 8.74 -2.96 27.25
CA GLY A 209 10.20 -2.82 27.30
C GLY A 209 10.88 -2.70 25.94
N ALA A 210 10.10 -2.59 24.85
CA ALA A 210 10.59 -2.36 23.49
C ALA A 210 11.64 -3.38 23.01
N ALA A 211 11.52 -4.65 23.40
CA ALA A 211 12.42 -5.70 22.91
C ALA A 211 12.27 -5.88 21.40
N CYS A 212 13.37 -6.23 20.73
CA CYS A 212 13.40 -6.40 19.28
C CYS A 212 13.43 -7.88 18.89
N PRO A 213 12.73 -8.29 17.81
CA PRO A 213 12.91 -9.61 17.25
C PRO A 213 14.36 -9.81 16.81
N LYS A 214 14.80 -11.07 16.76
CA LYS A 214 16.12 -11.41 16.22
C LYS A 214 16.14 -11.18 14.70
N GLY A 215 17.32 -10.82 14.18
CA GLY A 215 17.54 -10.57 12.76
C GLY A 215 17.47 -9.10 12.46
#